data_AF-A0A940ACM1-F1
#
_entry.id   AF-A0A940ACM1-F1
#
_cell.length_a   1.000
_cell.length_b   1.000
_cell.length_c   1.000
_cell.angle_alpha   90.00
_cell.angle_beta   90.00
_cell.angle_gamma   90.00
#
_symmetry.space_group_name_H-M   'P 1'
#
loop_
_entity.id
_entity.type
_entity.pdbx_description
1 polymer ?
#
loop_
_entity_poly.entity_id
_entity_poly.type
_entity_poly.pdbx_seq_one_letter_code
_entity_poly.pdbx_strand_id
1 'polypeptide(L)'
;MRKFLIVMALCCFVLFDACTFWNSVISVFTPKCTKNVTDKYVFRASAEATSPSLQMSQDKALADANRMMLSQIDEYIVDNLSYKSFMRDNKYEQKIDSMRNKVIEAAEISCSHVSQKQGNYIYSTTLQINKSSVDQIISEFK
;
A
#
# COMPACT_ATOMS: atom_id res chain seq x y z
N MET A 1 -0.92 -27.53 -53.84
CA MET A 1 -1.67 -28.70 -53.31
C MET A 1 -1.48 -28.72 -51.80
N ARG A 2 -2.59 -28.81 -51.07
CA ARG A 2 -2.69 -28.84 -49.60
C ARG A 2 -2.08 -30.13 -49.05
N LYS A 3 -1.38 -30.05 -47.92
CA LYS A 3 -1.40 -31.12 -46.92
C LYS A 3 -1.58 -30.49 -45.54
N PHE A 4 -2.77 -30.74 -45.02
CA PHE A 4 -3.23 -30.51 -43.67
C PHE A 4 -3.22 -31.86 -42.94
N LEU A 5 -3.29 -31.78 -41.62
CA LEU A 5 -3.81 -32.75 -40.64
C LEU A 5 -2.84 -33.67 -39.85
N ILE A 6 -2.68 -33.26 -38.57
CA ILE A 6 -3.04 -33.96 -37.31
C ILE A 6 -2.33 -35.28 -37.00
N VAL A 7 -1.64 -35.32 -35.84
CA VAL A 7 -1.92 -36.31 -34.77
C VAL A 7 -1.71 -35.65 -33.39
N MET A 8 -2.79 -35.67 -32.60
CA MET A 8 -2.88 -35.38 -31.18
C MET A 8 -2.13 -36.42 -30.32
N ALA A 9 -1.70 -35.95 -29.15
CA ALA A 9 -1.69 -36.65 -27.86
C ALA A 9 -0.76 -37.88 -27.69
N LEU A 10 0.33 -37.63 -26.95
CA LEU A 10 0.81 -38.57 -25.94
C LEU A 10 1.45 -37.77 -24.80
N CYS A 11 0.60 -37.30 -23.88
CA CYS A 11 1.00 -37.16 -22.48
C CYS A 11 1.18 -38.55 -21.91
N CYS A 12 2.34 -38.85 -21.35
CA CYS A 12 2.50 -39.49 -20.04
C CYS A 12 3.99 -39.79 -19.77
N PHE A 13 4.50 -39.25 -18.65
CA PHE A 13 5.38 -39.93 -17.68
C PHE A 13 6.71 -40.53 -18.21
N VAL A 14 7.94 -40.20 -17.76
CA VAL A 14 8.47 -39.89 -16.42
C VAL A 14 9.90 -39.29 -16.60
N LEU A 15 10.36 -38.55 -15.58
CA LEU A 15 11.76 -38.19 -15.23
C LEU A 15 12.23 -36.81 -15.74
N PHE A 16 12.01 -35.75 -14.95
CA PHE A 16 12.85 -35.20 -13.86
C PHE A 16 14.11 -34.45 -14.36
N ASP A 17 14.27 -33.26 -13.80
CA ASP A 17 15.44 -32.38 -13.82
C ASP A 17 15.75 -31.59 -15.10
N ALA A 18 15.10 -30.42 -15.26
CA ALA A 18 15.72 -29.23 -15.87
C ALA A 18 14.90 -27.92 -15.79
N CYS A 19 13.66 -27.91 -15.29
CA CYS A 19 12.84 -26.69 -15.28
C CYS A 19 12.76 -26.01 -13.90
N THR A 20 13.88 -25.75 -13.24
CA THR A 20 13.89 -24.98 -11.98
C THR A 20 15.15 -24.12 -11.82
N PHE A 21 15.57 -23.40 -12.85
CA PHE A 21 16.57 -22.34 -12.66
C PHE A 21 16.29 -21.26 -13.69
N TRP A 22 16.21 -19.99 -13.27
CA TRP A 22 15.71 -18.80 -14.00
C TRP A 22 14.28 -18.37 -13.66
N ASN A 23 13.93 -18.36 -12.37
CA ASN A 23 13.24 -17.17 -11.84
C ASN A 23 14.33 -16.24 -11.30
N SER A 24 15.10 -15.68 -12.23
CA SER A 24 16.02 -14.59 -11.95
C SER A 24 15.20 -13.47 -11.33
N VAL A 25 15.58 -13.13 -10.10
CA VAL A 25 15.11 -11.99 -9.32
C VAL A 25 15.04 -10.79 -10.25
N ILE A 26 13.83 -10.43 -10.69
CA ILE A 26 13.61 -9.15 -11.35
C ILE A 26 13.84 -8.14 -10.23
N SER A 27 15.08 -7.65 -10.15
CA SER A 27 15.39 -6.42 -9.45
C SER A 27 14.67 -5.32 -10.22
N VAL A 28 13.38 -5.15 -9.97
CA VAL A 28 12.61 -4.02 -10.44
C VAL A 28 13.23 -2.82 -9.71
N PHE A 29 14.24 -2.22 -10.33
CA PHE A 29 14.79 -0.93 -9.95
C PHE A 29 13.70 0.11 -10.26
N THR A 30 12.66 0.16 -9.44
CA THR A 30 11.78 1.32 -9.43
C THR A 30 12.59 2.51 -8.92
N PRO A 31 12.40 3.72 -9.45
CA PRO A 31 13.01 4.90 -8.87
C PRO A 31 12.66 4.99 -7.38
N LYS A 32 13.63 5.38 -6.54
CA LYS A 32 13.38 5.60 -5.11
C LYS A 32 12.20 6.55 -4.95
N CYS A 33 11.25 6.20 -4.08
CA CYS A 33 10.15 7.10 -3.76
C CYS A 33 10.74 8.39 -3.16
N THR A 34 10.59 9.50 -3.88
CA THR A 34 10.87 10.82 -3.32
C THR A 34 9.88 11.09 -2.20
N LYS A 35 10.35 11.70 -1.11
CA LYS A 35 9.48 12.20 -0.05
C LYS A 35 8.58 13.26 -0.67
N ASN A 36 7.34 12.90 -0.97
CA ASN A 36 6.39 13.83 -1.57
C ASN A 36 5.69 14.59 -0.45
N VAL A 37 5.75 15.92 -0.53
CA VAL A 37 5.06 16.80 0.42
C VAL A 37 3.56 16.72 0.16
N THR A 38 2.76 16.65 1.22
CA THR A 38 1.30 16.83 1.17
C THR A 38 1.00 18.17 0.50
N ASP A 39 0.16 18.16 -0.53
CA ASP A 39 -0.18 19.37 -1.28
C ASP A 39 -1.60 19.85 -0.93
N LYS A 40 -2.10 20.84 -1.69
CA LYS A 40 -3.43 21.41 -1.45
C LYS A 40 -4.55 20.38 -1.71
N TYR A 41 -4.31 19.37 -2.55
CA TYR A 41 -5.34 18.48 -3.10
C TYR A 41 -5.22 17.03 -2.61
N VAL A 42 -4.04 16.62 -2.13
CA VAL A 42 -3.72 15.23 -1.81
C VAL A 42 -2.95 15.15 -0.49
N PHE A 43 -3.39 14.27 0.40
CA PHE A 43 -2.60 13.82 1.56
C PHE A 43 -1.59 12.78 1.10
N ARG A 44 -0.32 12.91 1.51
CA ARG A 44 0.72 11.94 1.21
C ARG A 44 1.46 11.53 2.48
N ALA A 45 1.71 10.23 2.59
CA ALA A 45 2.50 9.66 3.68
C ALA A 45 3.50 8.66 3.11
N SER A 46 4.78 8.88 3.43
CA SER A 46 5.86 8.00 2.99
C SER A 46 6.54 7.36 4.20
N ALA A 47 6.83 6.07 4.11
CA ALA A 47 7.58 5.35 5.13
C ALA A 47 8.56 4.37 4.50
N GLU A 48 9.58 4.01 5.26
CA GLU A 48 10.60 3.04 4.88
C GLU A 48 10.85 2.09 6.05
N ALA A 49 10.91 0.80 5.77
CA ALA A 49 11.22 -0.22 6.77
C ALA A 49 12.26 -1.21 6.25
N THR A 50 13.08 -1.71 7.17
CA THR A 50 14.12 -2.71 6.89
C THR A 50 13.82 -4.01 7.62
N SER A 51 13.99 -5.15 6.93
CA SER A 51 13.78 -6.48 7.52
C SER A 51 14.54 -7.58 6.77
N PRO A 52 14.93 -8.69 7.41
CA PRO A 52 15.46 -9.87 6.72
C PRO A 52 14.46 -10.53 5.75
N SER A 53 13.16 -10.29 5.93
CA SER A 53 12.09 -10.78 5.06
C SER A 53 11.46 -9.64 4.26
N LEU A 54 11.34 -9.80 2.94
CA LEU A 54 10.69 -8.83 2.06
C LEU A 54 9.27 -8.52 2.53
N GLN A 55 8.46 -9.55 2.81
CA GLN A 55 7.08 -9.38 3.28
C GLN A 55 7.04 -8.55 4.57
N MET A 56 7.90 -8.86 5.53
CA MET A 56 7.95 -8.10 6.78
C MET A 56 8.39 -6.64 6.57
N SER A 57 9.32 -6.37 5.64
CA SER A 57 9.69 -4.98 5.31
C SER A 57 8.52 -4.23 4.65
N GLN A 58 7.75 -4.90 3.81
CA GLN A 58 6.56 -4.35 3.15
C GLN A 58 5.47 -4.01 4.16
N ASP A 59 5.09 -4.98 5.00
CA ASP A 59 4.00 -4.82 5.97
C ASP A 59 4.32 -3.71 6.98
N LYS A 60 5.57 -3.65 7.45
CA LYS A 60 6.03 -2.59 8.36
C LYS A 60 5.96 -1.20 7.72
N ALA A 61 6.49 -1.06 6.50
CA ALA A 61 6.48 0.21 5.81
C ALA A 61 5.05 0.68 5.48
N LEU A 62 4.16 -0.23 5.09
CA LEU A 62 2.74 0.08 4.85
C LEU A 62 2.03 0.48 6.15
N ALA A 63 2.25 -0.25 7.25
CA ALA A 63 1.69 0.09 8.55
C ALA A 63 2.15 1.46 9.04
N ASP A 64 3.45 1.78 8.87
CA ASP A 64 3.99 3.08 9.24
C ASP A 64 3.45 4.21 8.36
N ALA A 65 3.35 4.00 7.04
CA ALA A 65 2.77 4.99 6.13
C ALA A 65 1.28 5.24 6.45
N ASN A 66 0.51 4.19 6.74
CA ASN A 66 -0.89 4.30 7.17
C ASN A 66 -1.01 5.10 8.46
N ARG A 67 -0.20 4.79 9.48
CA ARG A 67 -0.20 5.52 10.76
C ARG A 67 0.12 7.00 10.57
N MET A 68 1.11 7.31 9.73
CA MET A 68 1.46 8.71 9.41
C MET A 68 0.33 9.42 8.67
N MET A 69 -0.34 8.75 7.75
CA MET A 69 -1.49 9.32 7.02
C MET A 69 -2.66 9.61 7.96
N LEU A 70 -3.00 8.65 8.83
CA LEU A 70 -4.07 8.81 9.80
C LEU A 70 -3.77 9.97 10.75
N SER A 71 -2.52 10.16 11.19
CA SER A 71 -2.15 11.32 12.02
C SER A 71 -2.43 12.65 11.31
N GLN A 72 -2.06 12.77 10.02
CA GLN A 72 -2.33 13.99 9.24
C GLN A 72 -3.83 14.23 9.04
N ILE A 73 -4.60 13.16 8.87
CA ILE A 73 -6.04 13.25 8.65
C ILE A 73 -6.77 13.55 9.96
N ASP A 74 -6.35 12.97 11.09
CA ASP A 74 -6.88 13.30 12.41
C ASP A 74 -6.66 14.78 12.74
N GLU A 75 -5.47 15.34 12.44
CA GLU A 75 -5.20 16.78 12.55
C GLU A 75 -6.13 17.60 11.66
N TYR A 76 -6.29 17.19 10.39
CA TYR A 76 -7.20 17.86 9.45
C TYR A 76 -8.67 17.83 9.91
N ILE A 77 -9.12 16.71 10.48
CA ILE A 77 -10.45 16.53 11.05
C ILE A 77 -10.65 17.50 12.22
N VAL A 78 -9.68 17.59 13.13
CA VAL A 78 -9.73 18.49 14.29
C VAL A 78 -9.77 19.96 13.85
N ASP A 79 -9.01 20.32 12.82
CA ASP A 79 -8.96 21.70 12.31
C ASP A 79 -10.25 22.11 11.58
N ASN A 80 -10.87 21.20 10.82
CA ASN A 80 -12.04 21.51 9.97
C ASN A 80 -13.38 21.21 10.64
N LEU A 81 -13.43 20.22 11.53
CA LEU A 81 -14.59 19.97 12.34
C LEU A 81 -14.38 20.71 13.64
N SER A 82 -15.11 21.81 13.79
CA SER A 82 -15.15 22.62 15.01
C SER A 82 -15.77 21.85 16.20
N TYR A 83 -15.25 20.66 16.52
CA TYR A 83 -15.64 19.85 17.67
C TYR A 83 -15.08 20.48 18.95
N LYS A 84 -15.58 21.66 19.29
CA LYS A 84 -15.15 22.45 20.45
C LYS A 84 -15.48 21.82 21.80
N SER A 85 -16.22 20.70 21.86
CA SER A 85 -16.66 20.14 23.16
C SER A 85 -17.31 18.75 23.08
N PHE A 86 -16.81 17.82 22.26
CA PHE A 86 -17.36 16.46 22.29
C PHE A 86 -16.66 15.63 23.38
N MET A 87 -17.42 15.24 24.41
CA MET A 87 -16.96 14.21 25.34
C MET A 87 -16.72 12.92 24.55
N ARG A 88 -15.54 12.31 24.70
CA ARG A 88 -15.21 11.00 24.14
C ARG A 88 -16.16 9.96 24.72
N ASP A 89 -17.25 9.68 24.01
CA ASP A 89 -18.11 8.54 24.29
C ASP A 89 -17.71 7.36 23.38
N ASN A 90 -18.11 6.14 23.76
CA ASN A 90 -17.77 4.94 22.99
C ASN A 90 -18.31 4.97 21.54
N LYS A 91 -19.39 5.71 21.28
CA LYS A 91 -19.98 5.81 19.93
C LYS A 91 -19.15 6.71 19.03
N TYR A 92 -18.57 7.77 19.60
CA TYR A 92 -17.67 8.69 18.91
C TYR A 92 -16.38 7.99 18.52
N GLU A 93 -15.74 7.25 19.43
CA GLU A 93 -14.53 6.50 19.12
C GLU A 93 -14.78 5.46 18.01
N GLN A 94 -15.92 4.75 18.04
CA GLN A 94 -16.32 3.84 16.96
C GLN A 94 -16.48 4.55 15.60
N LYS A 95 -17.03 5.78 15.58
CA LYS A 95 -17.14 6.57 14.35
C LYS A 95 -15.77 6.97 13.82
N ILE A 96 -14.87 7.43 14.69
CA ILE A 96 -13.49 7.79 14.31
C ILE A 96 -12.76 6.56 13.76
N ASP A 97 -12.85 5.40 14.42
CA ASP A 97 -12.19 4.18 13.94
C ASP A 97 -12.77 3.70 12.59
N SER A 98 -14.10 3.78 12.41
CA SER A 98 -14.72 3.49 11.12
C SER A 98 -14.25 4.44 10.02
N MET A 99 -14.10 5.73 10.33
CA MET A 99 -13.59 6.75 9.42
C MET A 99 -12.14 6.48 9.03
N ARG A 100 -11.28 6.17 10.01
CA ARG A 100 -9.87 5.82 9.80
C ARG A 100 -9.73 4.60 8.89
N ASN A 101 -10.55 3.56 9.09
CA ASN A 101 -10.53 2.38 8.23
C ASN A 101 -10.93 2.72 6.79
N LYS A 102 -12.00 3.49 6.59
CA LYS A 102 -12.41 3.96 5.25
C LYS A 102 -11.32 4.77 4.55
N VAL A 103 -10.61 5.61 5.31
CA VAL A 103 -9.48 6.40 4.81
C VAL A 103 -8.33 5.49 4.36
N ILE A 104 -7.96 4.49 5.16
CA ILE A 104 -6.91 3.52 4.79
C ILE A 104 -7.32 2.74 3.54
N GLU A 105 -8.58 2.29 3.47
CA GLU A 105 -9.10 1.54 2.31
C GLU A 105 -9.13 2.39 1.03
N ALA A 106 -9.39 3.69 1.16
CA ALA A 106 -9.40 4.64 0.04
C ALA A 106 -7.99 5.17 -0.33
N ALA A 107 -6.97 4.88 0.49
CA ALA A 107 -5.61 5.31 0.22
C ALA A 107 -4.94 4.41 -0.83
N GLU A 108 -4.28 5.02 -1.80
CA GLU A 108 -3.61 4.32 -2.89
C GLU A 108 -2.10 4.35 -2.70
N ILE A 109 -1.42 3.26 -3.07
CA ILE A 109 0.05 3.25 -3.16
C ILE A 109 0.46 4.04 -4.40
N SER A 110 0.96 5.25 -4.20
CA SER A 110 1.45 6.10 -5.30
C SER A 110 2.85 5.70 -5.77
N CYS A 111 3.65 5.13 -4.87
CA CYS A 111 5.00 4.67 -5.16
C CYS A 111 5.42 3.55 -4.20
N SER A 112 6.11 2.56 -4.74
CA SER A 112 6.79 1.53 -3.95
C SER A 112 8.20 1.26 -4.50
N HIS A 113 9.16 1.11 -3.60
CA HIS A 113 10.54 0.79 -3.94
C HIS A 113 11.09 -0.30 -3.02
N VAL A 114 11.82 -1.23 -3.62
CA VAL A 114 12.51 -2.31 -2.90
C VAL A 114 14.00 -2.21 -3.21
N SER A 115 14.82 -2.27 -2.16
CA SER A 115 16.26 -2.46 -2.30
C SER A 115 16.75 -3.50 -1.29
N GLN A 116 17.95 -4.02 -1.50
CA GLN A 116 18.57 -4.97 -0.60
C GLN A 116 19.94 -4.46 -0.17
N LYS A 117 20.23 -4.50 1.13
CA LYS A 117 21.51 -4.08 1.72
C LYS A 117 21.93 -5.04 2.81
N GLN A 118 23.11 -5.64 2.66
CA GLN A 118 23.72 -6.53 3.68
C GLN A 118 22.76 -7.66 4.13
N GLY A 119 22.08 -8.31 3.18
CA GLY A 119 21.14 -9.40 3.47
C GLY A 119 19.76 -8.97 3.98
N ASN A 120 19.52 -7.68 4.21
CA ASN A 120 18.21 -7.15 4.59
C ASN A 120 17.51 -6.51 3.39
N TYR A 121 16.19 -6.67 3.34
CA TYR A 121 15.30 -5.94 2.43
C TYR A 121 14.92 -4.60 3.04
N ILE A 122 15.01 -3.55 2.24
CA ILE A 122 14.56 -2.20 2.55
C ILE A 122 13.39 -1.92 1.61
N TYR A 123 12.22 -1.68 2.18
CA TYR A 123 11.02 -1.33 1.43
C TYR A 123 10.60 0.10 1.77
N SER A 124 10.49 0.94 0.74
CA SER A 124 10.00 2.31 0.85
C SER A 124 8.65 2.41 0.12
N THR A 125 7.65 3.01 0.75
CA THR A 125 6.32 3.18 0.17
C THR A 125 5.83 4.61 0.35
N THR A 126 4.99 5.07 -0.57
CA THR A 126 4.23 6.31 -0.43
C THR A 126 2.77 6.01 -0.71
N LEU A 127 1.94 6.37 0.24
CA LEU A 127 0.49 6.32 0.15
C LEU A 127 -0.04 7.72 -0.15
N GLN A 128 -1.13 7.79 -0.91
CA GLN A 128 -1.80 9.04 -1.22
C GLN A 128 -3.32 8.89 -1.14
N ILE A 129 -4.01 9.96 -0.75
CA ILE A 129 -5.47 10.06 -0.82
C ILE A 129 -5.88 11.50 -1.14
N ASN A 130 -6.85 11.68 -2.03
CA ASN A 130 -7.38 12.99 -2.36
C ASN A 130 -8.11 13.61 -1.16
N LYS A 131 -7.89 14.90 -0.88
CA LYS A 131 -8.58 15.60 0.20
C LYS A 131 -10.10 15.60 0.01
N SER A 132 -10.57 15.68 -1.23
CA SER A 132 -12.00 15.58 -1.55
C SER A 132 -12.60 14.23 -1.14
N SER A 133 -11.85 13.13 -1.25
CA SER A 133 -12.27 11.81 -0.79
C SER A 133 -12.35 11.77 0.74
N VAL A 134 -11.38 12.40 1.42
CA VAL A 134 -11.41 12.55 2.88
C VAL A 134 -12.59 13.40 3.33
N ASP A 135 -12.87 14.52 2.67
CA ASP A 135 -14.02 15.38 2.97
C ASP A 135 -15.35 14.64 2.78
N GLN A 136 -15.46 13.84 1.71
CA GLN A 136 -16.62 12.98 1.46
C GLN A 136 -16.79 11.97 2.60
N ILE A 137 -15.73 11.24 2.95
CA ILE A 137 -15.76 10.28 4.07
C ILE A 137 -16.19 10.97 5.36
N ILE A 138 -15.59 12.12 5.70
CA ILE A 138 -15.96 12.90 6.90
C ILE A 138 -17.44 13.29 6.89
N SER A 139 -17.96 13.70 5.72
CA SER A 139 -19.36 14.13 5.59
C SER A 139 -20.38 13.03 5.86
N GLU A 140 -20.01 11.76 5.64
CA GLU A 140 -20.87 10.61 5.96
C GLU A 140 -21.09 10.40 7.47
N PHE A 141 -20.24 11.00 8.31
CA PHE A 141 -20.30 10.85 9.76
C PHE A 141 -20.79 12.10 10.51
N LYS A 142 -21.05 13.20 9.78
CA LYS A 142 -21.72 14.40 10.29
C LYS A 142 -23.20 14.11 10.56
#